data_AF-A0A4R3LGG8-F1
#
_entry.id   AF-A0A4R3LGG8-F1
#
_cell.length_a   1.000
_cell.length_b   1.000
_cell.length_c   1.000
_cell.angle_alpha   90.00
_cell.angle_beta   90.00
_cell.angle_gamma   90.00
#
_symmetry.space_group_name_H-M   'P 1'
#
loop_
_entity.id
_entity.type
_entity.pdbx_description
1 polymer ?
#
loop_
_entity_poly.entity_id
_entity_poly.type
_entity_poly.pdbx_seq_one_letter_code
_entity_poly.pdbx_strand_id
1 'polypeptide(L)'
;MTTNASSSRKRAAALALAAMLAIPAAQAATITVTTVDDAIPPATDGECSLREALANASDDAATYPDCAAGTGNDKITFVSALFRPISQYTATIHLSGMLEAGKDTGTKHALQIRPPSSTGVARRVRLVASTTSPHRVMHVRAAVATFELERISIEGGGQTSGNGAGILLACNDAIFRDVSFIGNQTATGVGGGLYQADGEGVLQIYGVRFEGNTALTGGAISLNNVRAHFVTIQGSQFVDNNAWAGRGGAIAFRVQPGLSPEAQPPKLNISGSIFDDNHASIEGGAIYITSGEDGANQAFIANINNNRFSANDANNGGALSVRGTPHNTLSTLILNRNSFIANEAGNGGALRTADLRLTLADNLFSGNAAEVRGGALYHLLSSETHQIDGEMRGNTFHQQHLTGSDPLRNGRTLWLQIDSTQSPRWVMLGNLFAPAIDLPPDLEECVRAGSTLVPTSWDNLSPDAACLWHNPGNDILADPMVATSASGHALHPLQVLPQSGSPAIDGWPTGACTSHMDLLGNPRPLDGDGDGEAHCDIGAFELSAAGTDLIFADGFE
;
A
#
# COMPACT_ATOMS: atom_id res chain seq x y z
N MET A 1 29.57 17.79 58.27
CA MET A 1 30.36 18.84 57.58
C MET A 1 30.52 18.38 56.13
N THR A 2 29.62 18.74 55.20
CA THR A 2 29.64 19.97 54.35
C THR A 2 31.02 20.20 53.71
N THR A 3 31.25 20.40 52.41
CA THR A 3 30.41 20.70 51.22
C THR A 3 31.34 20.77 49.98
N ASN A 4 30.78 20.46 48.81
CA ASN A 4 31.07 20.93 47.43
C ASN A 4 32.14 22.00 47.16
N ALA A 5 32.86 21.90 46.02
CA ALA A 5 32.50 22.61 44.77
C ALA A 5 33.64 22.69 43.71
N SER A 6 33.34 22.14 42.53
CA SER A 6 33.53 22.61 41.14
C SER A 6 34.67 23.54 40.65
N SER A 7 35.19 23.12 39.48
CA SER A 7 35.33 23.87 38.22
C SER A 7 36.72 24.40 37.78
N SER A 8 37.04 24.07 36.52
CA SER A 8 37.59 24.94 35.46
C SER A 8 38.76 24.30 34.69
N ARG A 9 38.50 23.78 33.47
CA ARG A 9 39.53 23.72 32.41
C ARG A 9 38.93 24.05 31.04
N LYS A 10 39.11 25.33 30.71
CA LYS A 10 39.53 25.94 29.42
C LYS A 10 38.99 25.32 28.12
N ARG A 11 38.07 26.07 27.50
CA ARG A 11 37.72 26.00 26.07
C ARG A 11 38.84 26.65 25.25
N ALA A 12 39.38 25.95 24.26
CA ALA A 12 40.22 26.51 23.22
C ALA A 12 39.33 26.94 22.03
N ALA A 13 39.39 28.21 21.66
CA ALA A 13 38.72 28.75 20.49
C ALA A 13 39.65 28.61 19.28
N ALA A 14 39.21 27.88 18.24
CA ALA A 14 39.83 27.90 16.92
C ALA A 14 38.97 28.77 16.00
N LEU A 15 39.53 29.90 15.59
CA LEU A 15 38.94 30.84 14.64
C LEU A 15 39.19 30.31 13.23
N ALA A 16 38.18 29.69 12.60
CA ALA A 16 38.24 29.31 11.19
C ALA A 16 37.55 30.39 10.35
N LEU A 17 38.35 31.12 9.56
CA LEU A 17 37.92 32.14 8.63
C LEU A 17 37.19 31.45 7.45
N ALA A 18 35.86 31.46 7.46
CA ALA A 18 35.05 30.96 6.36
C ALA A 18 35.06 31.96 5.21
N ALA A 19 35.89 31.70 4.19
CA ALA A 19 35.71 32.31 2.88
C ALA A 19 34.42 31.72 2.27
N MET A 20 33.33 32.48 2.31
CA MET A 20 32.11 32.19 1.57
C MET A 20 32.40 32.31 0.07
N LEU A 21 32.79 31.20 -0.54
CA LEU A 21 32.57 30.98 -1.97
C LEU A 21 31.06 30.85 -2.15
N ALA A 22 30.43 31.90 -2.70
CA ALA A 22 29.08 31.80 -3.23
C ALA A 22 29.13 30.85 -4.42
N ILE A 23 28.90 29.56 -4.16
CA ILE A 23 28.64 28.58 -5.22
C ILE A 23 27.29 28.99 -5.81
N PRO A 24 27.20 29.40 -7.08
CA PRO A 24 25.90 29.65 -7.69
C PRO A 24 25.11 28.34 -7.61
N ALA A 25 23.91 28.40 -7.03
CA ALA A 25 22.97 27.30 -7.16
C ALA A 25 22.79 27.03 -8.66
N ALA A 26 23.27 25.87 -9.12
CA ALA A 26 23.11 25.47 -10.52
C ALA A 26 21.61 25.54 -10.83
N GLN A 27 21.21 26.51 -11.67
CA GLN A 27 19.84 26.61 -12.10
C GLN A 27 19.54 25.43 -13.00
N ALA A 28 18.46 24.72 -12.73
CA ALA A 28 18.06 23.60 -13.57
C ALA A 28 17.68 24.11 -14.97
N ALA A 29 18.21 23.51 -16.05
CA ALA A 29 17.78 23.92 -17.40
C ALA A 29 16.30 23.59 -17.57
N THR A 30 15.56 24.45 -18.28
CA THR A 30 14.19 24.16 -18.68
C THR A 30 14.14 23.91 -20.17
N ILE A 31 13.85 22.67 -20.57
CA ILE A 31 13.67 22.26 -21.95
C ILE A 31 12.17 22.21 -22.24
N THR A 32 11.72 22.90 -23.29
CA THR A 32 10.29 23.02 -23.62
C THR A 32 9.97 22.24 -24.89
N VAL A 33 9.18 21.17 -24.74
CA VAL A 33 8.64 20.36 -25.83
C VAL A 33 7.57 21.15 -26.58
N THR A 34 7.71 21.27 -27.89
CA THR A 34 6.86 22.10 -28.76
C THR A 34 5.90 21.29 -29.63
N THR A 35 6.20 20.01 -29.88
CA THR A 35 5.37 19.10 -30.68
C THR A 35 4.92 17.86 -29.91
N VAL A 36 3.83 17.22 -30.39
CA VAL A 36 3.38 15.90 -29.94
C VAL A 36 3.86 14.76 -30.83
N ASP A 37 4.57 15.08 -31.91
CA ASP A 37 5.13 14.10 -32.82
C ASP A 37 6.32 13.38 -32.17
N ASP A 38 6.42 12.07 -32.41
CA ASP A 38 7.54 11.23 -31.96
C ASP A 38 8.11 10.45 -33.15
N ALA A 39 9.35 10.77 -33.55
CA ALA A 39 10.04 10.14 -34.66
C ALA A 39 11.22 9.29 -34.19
N ILE A 40 11.47 8.17 -34.89
CA ILE A 40 12.66 7.33 -34.73
C ILE A 40 13.30 7.11 -36.10
N PRO A 41 14.55 7.59 -36.33
CA PRO A 41 15.33 8.46 -35.44
C PRO A 41 14.67 9.83 -35.24
N PRO A 42 15.04 10.59 -34.18
CA PRO A 42 14.57 11.97 -34.03
C PRO A 42 14.94 12.84 -35.23
N ALA A 43 14.11 13.84 -35.53
CA ALA A 43 14.19 14.61 -36.77
C ALA A 43 14.52 16.07 -36.48
N THR A 44 15.52 16.63 -37.17
CA THR A 44 15.79 18.08 -37.09
C THR A 44 14.82 18.85 -37.98
N ASP A 45 13.64 19.15 -37.45
CA ASP A 45 12.52 19.76 -38.18
C ASP A 45 12.09 21.14 -37.64
N GLY A 46 12.82 21.67 -36.66
CA GLY A 46 12.51 22.95 -36.00
C GLY A 46 11.56 22.84 -34.82
N GLU A 47 11.07 21.65 -34.48
CA GLU A 47 10.22 21.39 -33.32
C GLU A 47 10.96 20.51 -32.30
N CYS A 48 10.84 20.84 -31.02
CA CYS A 48 11.42 20.05 -29.94
C CYS A 48 10.42 18.96 -29.50
N SER A 49 10.69 17.69 -29.84
CA SER A 49 9.93 16.54 -29.34
C SER A 49 10.33 16.15 -27.90
N LEU A 50 9.51 15.34 -27.23
CA LEU A 50 9.86 14.80 -25.91
C LEU A 50 11.12 13.93 -25.96
N ARG A 51 11.31 13.16 -27.03
CA ARG A 51 12.46 12.28 -27.20
C ARG A 51 13.77 13.07 -27.32
N GLU A 52 13.75 14.18 -28.02
CA GLU A 52 14.91 15.08 -28.16
C GLU A 52 15.18 15.84 -26.86
N ALA A 53 14.12 16.31 -26.18
CA ALA A 53 14.27 16.96 -24.90
C ALA A 53 14.90 16.05 -23.86
N LEU A 54 14.48 14.77 -23.81
CA LEU A 54 15.08 13.75 -22.96
C LEU A 54 16.54 13.49 -23.30
N ALA A 55 16.90 13.42 -24.59
CA ALA A 55 18.28 13.21 -25.00
C ALA A 55 19.18 14.41 -24.64
N ASN A 56 18.73 15.64 -24.88
CA ASN A 56 19.48 16.84 -24.50
C ASN A 56 19.68 16.97 -22.98
N ALA A 57 18.67 16.62 -22.19
CA ALA A 57 18.79 16.53 -20.74
C ALA A 57 19.82 15.45 -20.33
N SER A 58 19.71 14.26 -20.91
CA SER A 58 20.60 13.13 -20.60
C SER A 58 22.05 13.37 -21.01
N ASP A 59 22.28 14.20 -22.02
CA ASP A 59 23.60 14.55 -22.53
C ASP A 59 24.20 15.80 -21.91
N ASP A 60 23.44 16.57 -21.11
CA ASP A 60 23.82 17.91 -20.65
C ASP A 60 24.31 18.80 -21.81
N ALA A 61 23.67 18.67 -22.97
CA ALA A 61 24.12 19.28 -24.22
C ALA A 61 22.95 19.50 -25.20
N ALA A 62 23.14 20.39 -26.17
CA ALA A 62 22.24 20.53 -27.32
C ALA A 62 22.55 19.45 -28.38
N THR A 63 22.35 18.18 -28.03
CA THR A 63 22.54 17.05 -28.95
C THR A 63 21.61 17.16 -30.16
N TYR A 64 20.36 17.56 -29.91
CA TYR A 64 19.37 17.91 -30.92
C TYR A 64 19.16 19.43 -30.93
N PRO A 65 19.44 20.11 -32.06
CA PRO A 65 19.40 21.57 -32.15
C PRO A 65 18.01 22.19 -31.92
N ASP A 66 16.95 21.43 -32.16
CA ASP A 66 15.56 21.89 -32.06
C ASP A 66 15.12 22.06 -30.59
N CYS A 67 15.83 21.42 -29.67
CA CYS A 67 15.63 21.53 -28.22
C CYS A 67 16.76 22.34 -27.56
N ALA A 68 16.42 23.02 -26.45
CA ALA A 68 17.42 23.59 -25.57
C ALA A 68 18.38 22.51 -25.01
N ALA A 69 19.63 22.86 -24.75
CA ALA A 69 20.57 21.98 -24.05
C ALA A 69 20.10 21.72 -22.60
N GLY A 70 20.31 20.50 -22.11
CA GLY A 70 20.29 20.23 -20.67
C GLY A 70 21.50 20.84 -19.96
N THR A 71 21.39 21.10 -18.66
CA THR A 71 22.53 21.47 -17.82
C THR A 71 22.34 21.00 -16.38
N GLY A 72 23.06 19.96 -15.97
CA GLY A 72 22.97 19.47 -14.60
C GLY A 72 21.57 18.92 -14.35
N ASN A 73 20.92 19.38 -13.29
CA ASN A 73 19.52 19.03 -13.06
C ASN A 73 18.65 19.67 -14.15
N ASP A 74 17.66 18.94 -14.66
CA ASP A 74 16.83 19.41 -15.77
C ASP A 74 15.35 19.33 -15.47
N LYS A 75 14.60 20.25 -16.08
CA LYS A 75 13.14 20.25 -16.12
C LYS A 75 12.68 20.23 -17.57
N ILE A 76 11.91 19.22 -17.93
CA ILE A 76 11.19 19.14 -19.19
C ILE A 76 9.75 19.61 -18.98
N THR A 77 9.32 20.57 -19.79
CA THR A 77 7.93 21.04 -19.84
C THR A 77 7.44 21.13 -21.28
N PHE A 78 6.21 21.61 -21.48
CA PHE A 78 5.53 21.59 -22.78
C PHE A 78 4.99 22.98 -23.10
N VAL A 79 4.95 23.37 -24.37
CA VAL A 79 4.31 24.64 -24.76
C VAL A 79 2.81 24.59 -24.46
N SER A 80 2.25 25.70 -23.98
CA SER A 80 0.83 25.76 -23.63
C SER A 80 -0.10 25.53 -24.82
N ALA A 81 0.36 25.76 -26.05
CA ALA A 81 -0.41 25.59 -27.29
C ALA A 81 -0.79 24.12 -27.59
N LEU A 82 -0.10 23.14 -26.97
CA LEU A 82 -0.44 21.72 -27.08
C LEU A 82 -1.71 21.34 -26.30
N PHE A 83 -2.15 22.19 -25.37
CA PHE A 83 -3.24 21.88 -24.44
C PHE A 83 -4.46 22.75 -24.75
N ARG A 84 -5.37 22.21 -25.57
CA ARG A 84 -6.55 22.93 -26.06
C ARG A 84 -7.81 22.50 -25.30
N PRO A 85 -8.82 23.37 -25.14
CA PRO A 85 -10.08 23.00 -24.49
C PRO A 85 -10.79 21.81 -25.14
N ILE A 86 -10.69 21.69 -26.47
CA ILE A 86 -11.31 20.59 -27.23
C ILE A 86 -10.73 19.21 -26.88
N SER A 87 -9.47 19.15 -26.43
CA SER A 87 -8.84 17.92 -25.93
C SER A 87 -8.86 17.83 -24.41
N GLN A 88 -9.75 18.60 -23.76
CA GLN A 88 -9.81 18.71 -22.30
C GLN A 88 -8.44 19.02 -21.69
N TYR A 89 -7.64 19.86 -22.37
CA TYR A 89 -6.28 20.21 -21.98
C TYR A 89 -5.35 19.01 -21.83
N THR A 90 -5.54 18.00 -22.68
CA THR A 90 -4.66 16.84 -22.79
C THR A 90 -3.88 16.88 -24.11
N ALA A 91 -2.55 16.71 -24.03
CA ALA A 91 -1.68 16.49 -25.19
C ALA A 91 -1.35 15.00 -25.28
N THR A 92 -1.53 14.38 -26.45
CA THR A 92 -1.29 12.94 -26.64
C THR A 92 -0.11 12.75 -27.58
N ILE A 93 0.91 12.04 -27.10
CA ILE A 93 2.09 11.64 -27.87
C ILE A 93 1.96 10.15 -28.17
N HIS A 94 1.83 9.81 -29.45
CA HIS A 94 1.87 8.43 -29.91
C HIS A 94 3.32 8.04 -30.13
N LEU A 95 3.83 7.15 -29.27
CA LEU A 95 5.23 6.79 -29.26
C LEU A 95 5.53 5.81 -30.40
N SER A 96 6.57 6.13 -31.16
CA SER A 96 7.17 5.27 -32.18
C SER A 96 8.11 4.22 -31.57
N GLY A 97 8.49 4.38 -30.29
CA GLY A 97 9.35 3.46 -29.56
C GLY A 97 9.56 3.88 -28.10
N MET A 98 10.34 3.10 -27.37
CA MET A 98 10.66 3.35 -25.96
C MET A 98 11.42 4.67 -25.76
N LEU A 99 11.00 5.48 -24.79
CA LEU A 99 11.72 6.67 -24.34
C LEU A 99 12.86 6.32 -23.39
N GLU A 100 13.95 7.08 -23.47
CA GLU A 100 15.13 6.91 -22.62
C GLU A 100 15.33 8.17 -21.78
N ALA A 101 15.39 8.02 -20.46
CA ALA A 101 15.59 9.14 -19.53
C ALA A 101 16.89 8.92 -18.73
N GLY A 102 17.90 9.72 -19.03
CA GLY A 102 19.24 9.65 -18.43
C GLY A 102 20.17 8.64 -19.12
N LYS A 103 21.28 8.34 -18.44
CA LYS A 103 22.31 7.39 -18.88
C LYS A 103 22.51 6.28 -17.85
N ASP A 104 23.09 5.16 -18.27
CA ASP A 104 23.41 4.05 -17.34
C ASP A 104 24.54 4.42 -16.37
N THR A 105 25.44 5.33 -16.77
CA THR A 105 26.60 5.76 -15.99
C THR A 105 26.85 7.27 -16.17
N GLY A 106 27.62 7.86 -15.26
CA GLY A 106 27.99 9.28 -15.31
C GLY A 106 27.65 10.04 -14.03
N THR A 107 27.84 11.35 -14.07
CA THR A 107 27.39 12.25 -13.00
C THR A 107 25.87 12.18 -12.90
N LYS A 108 25.35 12.05 -11.68
CA LYS A 108 23.90 11.94 -11.48
C LYS A 108 23.23 13.29 -11.43
N HIS A 109 22.18 13.48 -12.22
CA HIS A 109 21.37 14.70 -12.22
C HIS A 109 19.88 14.38 -12.03
N ALA A 110 19.16 15.27 -11.37
CA ALA A 110 17.72 15.15 -11.21
C ALA A 110 17.01 15.53 -12.51
N LEU A 111 15.91 14.82 -12.83
CA LEU A 111 15.11 15.07 -14.02
C LEU A 111 13.63 15.16 -13.63
N GLN A 112 13.03 16.32 -13.89
CA GLN A 112 11.60 16.55 -13.69
C GLN A 112 10.90 16.67 -15.04
N ILE A 113 9.77 15.98 -15.23
CA ILE A 113 8.93 16.10 -16.42
C ILE A 113 7.51 16.43 -16.00
N ARG A 114 7.00 17.58 -16.46
CA ARG A 114 5.63 18.01 -16.14
C ARG A 114 5.04 19.01 -17.15
N PRO A 115 3.73 18.94 -17.43
CA PRO A 115 3.04 19.97 -18.21
C PRO A 115 3.10 21.34 -17.50
N PRO A 116 2.99 22.46 -18.23
CA PRO A 116 3.05 23.79 -17.62
C PRO A 116 1.89 23.99 -16.65
N SER A 117 2.17 24.56 -15.48
CA SER A 117 1.14 24.93 -14.50
C SER A 117 0.45 26.23 -14.92
N SER A 118 -0.87 26.27 -14.85
CA SER A 118 -1.63 27.52 -14.83
C SER A 118 -2.82 27.39 -13.90
N THR A 119 -3.18 28.48 -13.24
CA THR A 119 -4.37 28.57 -12.40
C THR A 119 -5.62 28.12 -13.16
N GLY A 120 -6.39 27.22 -12.56
CA GLY A 120 -7.70 26.77 -13.06
C GLY A 120 -7.68 25.78 -14.24
N VAL A 121 -6.51 25.34 -14.73
CA VAL A 121 -6.43 24.36 -15.83
C VAL A 121 -5.48 23.22 -15.49
N ALA A 122 -6.02 22.02 -15.29
CA ALA A 122 -5.25 20.80 -15.07
C ALA A 122 -4.81 20.19 -16.41
N ARG A 123 -3.64 20.61 -16.91
CA ARG A 123 -3.07 20.03 -18.14
C ARG A 123 -2.56 18.62 -17.89
N ARG A 124 -2.70 17.73 -18.87
CA ARG A 124 -2.15 16.36 -18.82
C ARG A 124 -1.46 15.99 -20.12
N VAL A 125 -0.43 15.15 -20.03
CA VAL A 125 0.20 14.53 -21.21
C VAL A 125 -0.10 13.04 -21.18
N ARG A 126 -0.44 12.46 -22.33
CA ARG A 126 -0.58 11.00 -22.50
C ARG A 126 0.56 10.50 -23.38
N LEU A 127 1.31 9.53 -22.87
CA LEU A 127 2.34 8.81 -23.60
C LEU A 127 1.77 7.43 -23.94
N VAL A 128 1.42 7.24 -25.21
CA VAL A 128 0.70 6.05 -25.69
C VAL A 128 1.66 5.20 -26.53
N ALA A 129 1.99 4.00 -26.06
CA ALA A 129 2.83 3.08 -26.81
C ALA A 129 2.12 2.50 -28.05
N SER A 130 2.91 2.08 -29.04
CA SER A 130 2.40 1.49 -30.28
C SER A 130 1.80 0.10 -30.04
N THR A 131 0.60 -0.14 -30.57
CA THR A 131 -0.02 -1.48 -30.59
C THR A 131 0.51 -2.37 -31.71
N THR A 132 1.08 -1.78 -32.77
CA THR A 132 1.65 -2.51 -33.91
C THR A 132 3.12 -2.87 -33.73
N SER A 133 3.83 -2.10 -32.90
CA SER A 133 5.21 -2.38 -32.49
C SER A 133 5.32 -2.29 -30.97
N PRO A 134 4.84 -3.30 -30.21
CA PRO A 134 4.82 -3.23 -28.75
C PRO A 134 6.19 -2.93 -28.16
N HIS A 135 6.25 -1.89 -27.34
CA HIS A 135 7.46 -1.48 -26.64
C HIS A 135 7.11 -0.98 -25.23
N ARG A 136 8.10 -0.96 -24.36
CA ARG A 136 8.03 -0.23 -23.09
C ARG A 136 7.78 1.25 -23.35
N VAL A 137 7.05 1.95 -22.48
CA VAL A 137 6.87 3.41 -22.63
C VAL A 137 8.18 4.15 -22.33
N MET A 138 8.81 3.90 -21.17
CA MET A 138 10.03 4.61 -20.78
C MET A 138 10.98 3.76 -19.93
N HIS A 139 12.29 3.91 -20.15
CA HIS A 139 13.34 3.43 -19.26
C HIS A 139 14.04 4.62 -18.60
N VAL A 140 13.95 4.70 -17.28
CA VAL A 140 14.66 5.68 -16.47
C VAL A 140 15.95 5.06 -15.98
N ARG A 141 17.07 5.66 -16.36
CA ARG A 141 18.41 5.06 -16.26
C ARG A 141 19.08 5.36 -14.91
N ALA A 142 20.10 4.57 -14.56
CA ALA A 142 20.71 4.58 -13.24
C ALA A 142 21.48 5.88 -12.88
N ALA A 143 21.89 6.67 -13.87
CA ALA A 143 22.52 7.98 -13.66
C ALA A 143 21.49 9.11 -13.45
N VAL A 144 20.19 8.84 -13.42
CA VAL A 144 19.23 9.82 -12.90
C VAL A 144 19.35 9.84 -11.37
N ALA A 145 19.58 11.02 -10.78
CA ALA A 145 19.67 11.19 -9.33
C ALA A 145 18.30 11.01 -8.68
N THR A 146 17.32 11.79 -9.13
CA THR A 146 15.91 11.70 -8.74
C THR A 146 15.06 11.92 -9.97
N PHE A 147 14.13 11.01 -10.23
CA PHE A 147 13.19 11.13 -11.33
C PHE A 147 11.83 11.64 -10.84
N GLU A 148 11.33 12.74 -11.37
CA GLU A 148 10.01 13.26 -11.03
C GLU A 148 9.09 13.33 -12.25
N LEU A 149 7.92 12.70 -12.13
CA LEU A 149 6.88 12.70 -13.16
C LEU A 149 5.57 13.22 -12.59
N GLU A 150 5.00 14.25 -13.20
CA GLU A 150 3.77 14.90 -12.72
C GLU A 150 2.74 15.05 -13.85
N ARG A 151 1.49 14.58 -13.64
CA ARG A 151 0.36 14.71 -14.59
C ARG A 151 0.63 14.13 -15.99
N ILE A 152 1.28 12.98 -16.03
CA ILE A 152 1.57 12.23 -17.25
C ILE A 152 0.92 10.84 -17.17
N SER A 153 0.25 10.41 -18.23
CA SER A 153 -0.23 9.04 -18.39
C SER A 153 0.78 8.20 -19.17
N ILE A 154 1.02 6.98 -18.69
CA ILE A 154 1.87 5.93 -19.25
C ILE A 154 0.95 4.81 -19.71
N GLU A 155 0.74 4.68 -21.02
CA GLU A 155 -0.36 3.89 -21.57
C GLU A 155 0.09 2.85 -22.60
N GLY A 156 -0.46 1.63 -22.47
CA GLY A 156 -0.33 0.57 -23.47
C GLY A 156 1.08 0.01 -23.63
N GLY A 157 1.98 0.28 -22.69
CA GLY A 157 3.33 -0.27 -22.72
C GLY A 157 3.30 -1.79 -22.81
N GLY A 158 4.04 -2.36 -23.77
CA GLY A 158 3.96 -3.78 -24.11
C GLY A 158 5.33 -4.41 -24.31
N GLN A 159 5.60 -5.54 -23.65
CA GLN A 159 6.84 -6.32 -23.83
C GLN A 159 6.53 -7.82 -23.81
N THR A 160 7.12 -8.59 -24.73
CA THR A 160 7.04 -10.07 -24.71
C THR A 160 7.92 -10.67 -23.60
N SER A 161 9.12 -10.11 -23.44
CA SER A 161 10.07 -10.46 -22.38
C SER A 161 10.76 -9.19 -21.87
N GLY A 162 10.37 -8.71 -20.69
CA GLY A 162 10.93 -7.50 -20.09
C GLY A 162 10.09 -7.02 -18.90
N ASN A 163 10.73 -6.55 -17.85
CA ASN A 163 10.05 -6.05 -16.64
C ASN A 163 9.73 -4.57 -16.80
N GLY A 164 8.58 -4.06 -16.33
CA GLY A 164 8.27 -2.62 -16.30
C GLY A 164 7.58 -2.08 -17.54
N ALA A 165 6.59 -2.77 -18.10
CA ALA A 165 6.08 -2.45 -19.45
C ALA A 165 5.69 -0.96 -19.63
N GLY A 166 5.15 -0.31 -18.61
CA GLY A 166 5.11 1.15 -18.54
C GLY A 166 6.51 1.74 -18.34
N ILE A 167 7.00 1.70 -17.10
CA ILE A 167 8.32 2.24 -16.72
C ILE A 167 9.23 1.15 -16.12
N LEU A 168 10.45 1.07 -16.64
CA LEU A 168 11.59 0.45 -15.95
C LEU A 168 12.37 1.54 -15.23
N LEU A 169 12.41 1.46 -13.90
CA LEU A 169 13.08 2.41 -13.03
C LEU A 169 14.40 1.82 -12.54
N ALA A 170 15.52 2.29 -13.09
CA ALA A 170 16.87 1.89 -12.68
C ALA A 170 17.53 2.88 -11.71
N CYS A 171 16.97 4.09 -11.54
CA CYS A 171 17.40 4.99 -10.48
C CYS A 171 16.80 4.60 -9.12
N ASN A 172 17.41 5.06 -8.03
CA ASN A 172 16.96 4.73 -6.67
C ASN A 172 15.80 5.61 -6.22
N ASP A 173 15.84 6.90 -6.58
CA ASP A 173 14.88 7.89 -6.10
C ASP A 173 13.91 8.30 -7.21
N ALA A 174 12.62 8.22 -6.93
CA ALA A 174 11.59 8.66 -7.86
C ALA A 174 10.33 9.17 -7.17
N ILE A 175 9.66 10.12 -7.82
CA ILE A 175 8.43 10.76 -7.36
C ILE A 175 7.43 10.78 -8.50
N PHE A 176 6.27 10.18 -8.30
CA PHE A 176 5.14 10.19 -9.22
C PHE A 176 3.98 10.95 -8.58
N ARG A 177 3.44 11.97 -9.26
CA ARG A 177 2.33 12.82 -8.77
C ARG A 177 1.24 12.94 -9.82
N ASP A 178 0.02 12.52 -9.49
CA ASP A 178 -1.13 12.61 -10.38
C ASP A 178 -0.88 11.95 -11.76
N VAL A 179 -0.07 10.90 -11.76
CA VAL A 179 0.31 10.09 -12.92
C VAL A 179 -0.73 8.99 -13.12
N SER A 180 -0.81 8.42 -14.32
CA SER A 180 -1.62 7.22 -14.56
C SER A 180 -0.81 6.17 -15.32
N PHE A 181 -0.92 4.90 -14.93
CA PHE A 181 -0.36 3.74 -15.63
C PHE A 181 -1.53 2.87 -16.08
N ILE A 182 -1.82 2.86 -17.39
CA ILE A 182 -3.04 2.26 -17.92
C ILE A 182 -2.70 1.20 -18.96
N GLY A 183 -3.21 -0.02 -18.76
CA GLY A 183 -3.13 -1.08 -19.75
C GLY A 183 -1.71 -1.49 -20.12
N ASN A 184 -0.74 -1.34 -19.21
CA ASN A 184 0.64 -1.74 -19.46
C ASN A 184 0.82 -3.24 -19.16
N GLN A 185 1.41 -3.98 -20.10
CA GLN A 185 1.38 -5.43 -20.09
C GLN A 185 2.74 -6.05 -20.40
N THR A 186 3.15 -7.03 -19.62
CA THR A 186 4.30 -7.89 -19.90
C THR A 186 3.91 -9.36 -19.86
N ALA A 187 4.28 -10.10 -20.92
CA ALA A 187 3.87 -11.49 -21.06
C ALA A 187 4.68 -12.46 -20.19
N THR A 188 5.91 -12.12 -19.82
CA THR A 188 6.78 -12.97 -18.97
C THR A 188 7.57 -12.19 -17.92
N GLY A 189 7.58 -10.87 -18.00
CA GLY A 189 8.26 -10.00 -17.04
C GLY A 189 7.38 -9.67 -15.83
N VAL A 190 7.91 -8.81 -14.97
CA VAL A 190 7.23 -8.32 -13.75
C VAL A 190 7.01 -6.81 -13.81
N GLY A 191 6.07 -6.29 -13.03
CA GLY A 191 5.74 -4.86 -13.02
C GLY A 191 5.11 -4.41 -14.34
N GLY A 192 3.80 -4.58 -14.50
CA GLY A 192 3.12 -4.17 -15.74
C GLY A 192 3.22 -2.66 -15.94
N GLY A 193 2.80 -1.89 -14.94
CA GLY A 193 2.93 -0.44 -14.93
C GLY A 193 4.35 0.04 -14.61
N LEU A 194 4.90 -0.39 -13.48
CA LEU A 194 6.20 0.06 -12.96
C LEU A 194 7.02 -1.11 -12.42
N TYR A 195 8.30 -1.14 -12.76
CA TYR A 195 9.26 -2.06 -12.16
C TYR A 195 10.48 -1.33 -11.65
N GLN A 196 10.94 -1.71 -10.45
CA GLN A 196 12.23 -1.31 -9.90
C GLN A 196 12.94 -2.53 -9.29
N ALA A 197 14.23 -2.65 -9.57
CA ALA A 197 15.11 -3.65 -8.96
C ALA A 197 16.12 -2.97 -8.04
N ASP A 198 16.54 -3.70 -7.01
CA ASP A 198 17.67 -3.35 -6.14
C ASP A 198 17.50 -1.97 -5.47
N GLY A 199 16.25 -1.57 -5.21
CA GLY A 199 15.91 -0.25 -4.67
C GLY A 199 16.60 0.02 -3.32
N GLU A 200 17.30 1.16 -3.25
CA GLU A 200 18.05 1.63 -2.08
C GLU A 200 18.01 3.18 -2.04
N GLY A 201 16.91 3.72 -1.54
CA GLY A 201 16.54 5.15 -1.70
C GLY A 201 15.07 5.41 -1.37
N VAL A 202 14.41 6.30 -2.09
CA VAL A 202 13.03 6.75 -1.84
C VAL A 202 12.15 6.64 -3.08
N LEU A 203 11.04 5.91 -2.99
CA LEU A 203 9.99 5.90 -4.02
C LEU A 203 8.71 6.51 -3.46
N GLN A 204 8.22 7.57 -4.08
CA GLN A 204 7.00 8.28 -3.67
C GLN A 204 5.95 8.26 -4.78
N ILE A 205 4.74 7.83 -4.44
CA ILE A 205 3.60 7.70 -5.35
C ILE A 205 2.40 8.42 -4.72
N TYR A 206 1.99 9.53 -5.31
CA TYR A 206 0.92 10.39 -4.80
C TYR A 206 -0.18 10.59 -5.84
N GLY A 207 -1.42 10.23 -5.51
CA GLY A 207 -2.55 10.47 -6.41
C GLY A 207 -2.46 9.69 -7.72
N VAL A 208 -1.73 8.56 -7.73
CA VAL A 208 -1.47 7.81 -8.97
C VAL A 208 -2.56 6.77 -9.20
N ARG A 209 -2.96 6.60 -10.46
CA ARG A 209 -3.88 5.54 -10.89
C ARG A 209 -3.11 4.45 -11.63
N PHE A 210 -3.22 3.21 -11.18
CA PHE A 210 -2.78 2.01 -11.89
C PHE A 210 -4.02 1.20 -12.29
N GLU A 211 -4.28 1.10 -13.59
CA GLU A 211 -5.49 0.45 -14.11
C GLU A 211 -5.17 -0.55 -15.22
N GLY A 212 -5.73 -1.76 -15.15
CA GLY A 212 -5.64 -2.73 -16.24
C GLY A 212 -4.21 -3.20 -16.53
N ASN A 213 -3.26 -3.06 -15.60
CA ASN A 213 -1.88 -3.44 -15.83
C ASN A 213 -1.70 -4.94 -15.54
N THR A 214 -0.94 -5.62 -16.40
CA THR A 214 -0.79 -7.08 -16.34
C THR A 214 0.69 -7.48 -16.38
N ALA A 215 1.09 -8.39 -15.48
CA ALA A 215 2.45 -8.94 -15.47
C ALA A 215 2.47 -10.34 -14.85
N LEU A 216 3.63 -11.02 -14.88
CA LEU A 216 3.80 -12.28 -14.14
C LEU A 216 3.67 -12.06 -12.63
N THR A 217 4.14 -10.93 -12.11
CA THR A 217 4.12 -10.59 -10.68
C THR A 217 4.14 -9.07 -10.56
N GLY A 218 3.37 -8.51 -9.62
CA GLY A 218 3.17 -7.06 -9.53
C GLY A 218 2.49 -6.54 -10.79
N GLY A 219 1.22 -6.87 -11.00
CA GLY A 219 0.49 -6.48 -12.21
C GLY A 219 0.59 -4.97 -12.46
N ALA A 220 0.45 -4.15 -11.42
CA ALA A 220 0.77 -2.73 -11.46
C ALA A 220 2.25 -2.45 -11.18
N ILE A 221 2.74 -2.81 -9.99
CA ILE A 221 4.08 -2.47 -9.49
C ILE A 221 4.80 -3.72 -9.02
N SER A 222 6.04 -3.94 -9.48
CA SER A 222 6.93 -4.92 -8.89
C SER A 222 8.21 -4.25 -8.40
N LEU A 223 8.45 -4.31 -7.10
CA LEU A 223 9.67 -3.87 -6.43
C LEU A 223 10.44 -5.10 -5.97
N ASN A 224 11.57 -5.36 -6.62
CA ASN A 224 12.39 -6.55 -6.41
C ASN A 224 13.72 -6.21 -5.74
N ASN A 225 14.23 -7.18 -4.97
CA ASN A 225 15.49 -7.05 -4.25
C ASN A 225 15.55 -5.74 -3.44
N VAL A 226 14.46 -5.41 -2.77
CA VAL A 226 14.36 -4.17 -2.01
C VAL A 226 15.35 -4.22 -0.84
N ARG A 227 16.17 -3.17 -0.68
CA ARG A 227 17.17 -3.02 0.40
C ARG A 227 16.74 -1.91 1.36
N ALA A 228 17.62 -0.95 1.68
CA ALA A 228 17.29 0.24 2.46
C ALA A 228 16.42 1.22 1.67
N HIS A 229 15.24 0.77 1.25
CA HIS A 229 14.29 1.52 0.44
C HIS A 229 13.09 1.97 1.27
N PHE A 230 12.67 3.22 1.05
CA PHE A 230 11.50 3.81 1.68
C PHE A 230 10.46 4.09 0.60
N VAL A 231 9.41 3.27 0.57
CA VAL A 231 8.32 3.36 -0.41
C VAL A 231 7.11 3.99 0.26
N THR A 232 6.58 5.05 -0.31
CA THR A 232 5.36 5.73 0.15
C THR A 232 4.34 5.78 -0.98
N ILE A 233 3.15 5.25 -0.72
CA ILE A 233 2.00 5.29 -1.63
C ILE A 233 0.85 5.97 -0.89
N GLN A 234 0.33 7.05 -1.44
CA GLN A 234 -0.72 7.82 -0.79
C GLN A 234 -1.78 8.28 -1.79
N GLY A 235 -3.05 8.18 -1.41
CA GLY A 235 -4.16 8.71 -2.20
C GLY A 235 -4.28 8.06 -3.58
N SER A 236 -3.80 6.83 -3.76
CA SER A 236 -3.63 6.18 -5.06
C SER A 236 -4.71 5.12 -5.31
N GLN A 237 -4.92 4.78 -6.58
CA GLN A 237 -5.93 3.80 -7.01
C GLN A 237 -5.26 2.68 -7.79
N PHE A 238 -5.56 1.44 -7.42
CA PHE A 238 -5.14 0.22 -8.09
C PHE A 238 -6.40 -0.56 -8.47
N VAL A 239 -6.76 -0.52 -9.75
CA VAL A 239 -8.01 -1.09 -10.26
C VAL A 239 -7.71 -2.11 -11.34
N ASP A 240 -8.29 -3.31 -11.25
CA ASP A 240 -8.22 -4.33 -12.32
C ASP A 240 -6.78 -4.64 -12.74
N ASN A 241 -5.85 -4.75 -11.78
CA ASN A 241 -4.47 -5.15 -12.07
C ASN A 241 -4.29 -6.65 -11.84
N ASN A 242 -3.56 -7.30 -12.75
CA ASN A 242 -3.52 -8.75 -12.86
C ASN A 242 -2.08 -9.31 -12.82
N ALA A 243 -1.83 -10.20 -11.85
CA ALA A 243 -0.66 -11.08 -11.80
C ALA A 243 -1.02 -12.50 -12.26
N TRP A 244 -1.03 -12.72 -13.58
CA TRP A 244 -1.65 -13.87 -14.23
C TRP A 244 -1.06 -15.25 -13.89
N ALA A 245 0.19 -15.32 -13.43
CA ALA A 245 0.83 -16.56 -12.95
C ALA A 245 1.76 -16.33 -11.75
N GLY A 246 1.53 -15.26 -10.98
CA GLY A 246 2.34 -14.97 -9.81
C GLY A 246 1.58 -14.24 -8.71
N ARG A 247 2.25 -13.25 -8.12
CA ARG A 247 1.88 -12.67 -6.83
C ARG A 247 1.70 -11.17 -6.94
N GLY A 248 0.90 -10.58 -6.05
CA GLY A 248 0.68 -9.15 -6.00
C GLY A 248 0.00 -8.65 -7.28
N GLY A 249 -1.32 -8.81 -7.39
CA GLY A 249 -2.06 -8.40 -8.58
C GLY A 249 -1.89 -6.91 -8.85
N ALA A 250 -1.93 -6.09 -7.79
CA ALA A 250 -1.44 -4.72 -7.86
C ALA A 250 0.07 -4.64 -7.56
N ILE A 251 0.49 -4.94 -6.32
CA ILE A 251 1.84 -4.63 -5.84
C ILE A 251 2.54 -5.90 -5.38
N ALA A 252 3.76 -6.11 -5.86
CA ALA A 252 4.69 -7.08 -5.30
C ALA A 252 5.91 -6.38 -4.69
N PHE A 253 6.14 -6.57 -3.39
CA PHE A 253 7.27 -6.03 -2.63
C PHE A 253 8.14 -7.19 -2.12
N ARG A 254 9.31 -7.38 -2.72
CA ARG A 254 10.21 -8.49 -2.38
C ARG A 254 11.55 -7.97 -1.89
N VAL A 255 11.81 -8.16 -0.60
CA VAL A 255 13.09 -7.79 0.01
C VAL A 255 14.20 -8.66 -0.55
N GLN A 256 15.39 -8.09 -0.70
CA GLN A 256 16.58 -8.84 -1.10
C GLN A 256 16.91 -9.91 -0.04
N PRO A 257 17.13 -11.18 -0.43
CA PRO A 257 17.65 -12.20 0.47
C PRO A 257 19.06 -11.87 0.98
N GLY A 258 19.38 -12.28 2.21
CA GLY A 258 20.73 -12.18 2.75
C GLY A 258 21.16 -10.76 3.14
N LEU A 259 20.24 -9.95 3.68
CA LEU A 259 20.59 -8.61 4.20
C LEU A 259 21.69 -8.68 5.26
N SER A 260 22.59 -7.69 5.24
CA SER A 260 23.64 -7.56 6.26
C SER A 260 23.05 -7.17 7.63
N PRO A 261 23.72 -7.47 8.76
CA PRO A 261 23.25 -7.09 10.09
C PRO A 261 23.07 -5.58 10.29
N GLU A 262 23.82 -4.77 9.54
CA GLU A 262 23.80 -3.30 9.60
C GLU A 262 22.75 -2.69 8.66
N ALA A 263 22.14 -3.50 7.79
CA ALA A 263 21.17 -3.03 6.83
C ALA A 263 19.92 -2.47 7.53
N GLN A 264 19.50 -1.28 7.11
CA GLN A 264 18.23 -0.73 7.55
C GLN A 264 17.08 -1.55 6.92
N PRO A 265 16.05 -1.93 7.69
CA PRO A 265 14.94 -2.70 7.15
C PRO A 265 14.18 -1.85 6.12
N PRO A 266 13.89 -2.40 4.93
CA PRO A 266 13.01 -1.76 3.95
C PRO A 266 11.65 -1.37 4.57
N LYS A 267 11.10 -0.25 4.11
CA LYS A 267 9.81 0.26 4.59
C LYS A 267 8.81 0.46 3.44
N LEU A 268 7.59 -0.01 3.66
CA LEU A 268 6.45 0.23 2.78
C LEU A 268 5.34 0.91 3.57
N ASN A 269 5.00 2.13 3.18
CA ASN A 269 3.90 2.90 3.77
C ASN A 269 2.81 3.13 2.72
N ILE A 270 1.58 2.69 3.01
CA ILE A 270 0.44 2.85 2.11
C ILE A 270 -0.72 3.50 2.88
N SER A 271 -1.27 4.59 2.35
CA SER A 271 -2.41 5.26 2.99
C SER A 271 -3.39 5.93 2.06
N GLY A 272 -4.64 6.06 2.49
CA GLY A 272 -5.69 6.77 1.75
C GLY A 272 -5.93 6.20 0.34
N SER A 273 -5.62 4.93 0.11
CA SER A 273 -5.58 4.32 -1.22
C SER A 273 -6.69 3.27 -1.40
N ILE A 274 -7.05 3.01 -2.66
CA ILE A 274 -8.08 2.05 -3.05
C ILE A 274 -7.44 0.95 -3.90
N PHE A 275 -7.70 -0.31 -3.54
CA PHE A 275 -7.36 -1.52 -4.27
C PHE A 275 -8.65 -2.25 -4.59
N ASP A 276 -9.05 -2.23 -5.86
CA ASP A 276 -10.33 -2.74 -6.33
C ASP A 276 -10.11 -3.73 -7.47
N ASP A 277 -10.77 -4.89 -7.41
CA ASP A 277 -10.75 -5.92 -8.46
C ASP A 277 -9.33 -6.33 -8.90
N ASN A 278 -8.34 -6.38 -7.99
CA ASN A 278 -7.00 -6.86 -8.35
C ASN A 278 -6.87 -8.37 -8.16
N HIS A 279 -6.26 -9.03 -9.13
CA HIS A 279 -6.17 -10.49 -9.20
C HIS A 279 -4.72 -10.99 -9.16
N ALA A 280 -4.46 -12.02 -8.36
CA ALA A 280 -3.20 -12.77 -8.41
C ALA A 280 -3.43 -14.29 -8.33
N SER A 281 -2.93 -15.04 -9.29
CA SER A 281 -3.09 -16.51 -9.30
C SER A 281 -2.51 -17.25 -8.07
N ILE A 282 -1.55 -16.67 -7.34
CA ILE A 282 -0.86 -17.34 -6.21
C ILE A 282 -1.12 -16.66 -4.88
N GLU A 283 -0.65 -15.43 -4.68
CA GLU A 283 -0.62 -14.77 -3.36
C GLU A 283 -0.83 -13.27 -3.50
N GLY A 284 -1.67 -12.70 -2.63
CA GLY A 284 -1.88 -11.26 -2.52
C GLY A 284 -2.57 -10.70 -3.76
N GLY A 285 -3.89 -10.87 -3.86
CA GLY A 285 -4.66 -10.39 -5.01
C GLY A 285 -4.45 -8.90 -5.25
N ALA A 286 -4.45 -8.10 -4.19
CA ALA A 286 -3.92 -6.73 -4.26
C ALA A 286 -2.41 -6.69 -4.01
N ILE A 287 -1.95 -7.09 -2.81
CA ILE A 287 -0.58 -6.83 -2.37
C ILE A 287 0.09 -8.10 -1.88
N TYR A 288 1.27 -8.38 -2.42
CA TYR A 288 2.19 -9.39 -1.92
C TYR A 288 3.44 -8.75 -1.32
N ILE A 289 3.78 -9.12 -0.09
CA ILE A 289 4.98 -8.66 0.61
C ILE A 289 5.72 -9.88 1.15
N THR A 290 7.02 -9.96 0.88
CA THR A 290 7.87 -10.96 1.52
C THR A 290 9.21 -10.40 1.94
N SER A 291 9.67 -10.81 3.12
CA SER A 291 11.05 -10.63 3.54
C SER A 291 12.00 -11.54 2.76
N GLY A 292 11.55 -12.64 2.15
CA GLY A 292 12.44 -13.66 1.57
C GLY A 292 12.87 -14.71 2.59
N GLU A 293 13.44 -15.82 2.11
CA GLU A 293 13.62 -17.05 2.91
C GLU A 293 15.00 -17.18 3.58
N ASP A 294 15.99 -16.39 3.15
CA ASP A 294 17.38 -16.53 3.62
C ASP A 294 17.85 -15.34 4.47
N GLY A 295 18.32 -15.61 5.68
CA GLY A 295 19.16 -14.69 6.47
C GLY A 295 18.61 -14.32 7.86
N ALA A 296 19.49 -14.29 8.85
CA ALA A 296 19.16 -13.92 10.23
C ALA A 296 18.64 -12.47 10.38
N ASN A 297 18.95 -11.60 9.41
CA ASN A 297 18.60 -10.17 9.44
C ASN A 297 17.43 -9.83 8.50
N GLN A 298 16.77 -10.84 7.96
CA GLN A 298 15.77 -10.65 6.92
C GLN A 298 14.51 -10.00 7.51
N ALA A 299 14.18 -8.78 7.07
CA ALA A 299 13.21 -7.92 7.72
C ALA A 299 12.53 -6.94 6.76
N PHE A 300 11.32 -6.51 7.11
CA PHE A 300 10.66 -5.31 6.56
C PHE A 300 9.76 -4.67 7.62
N ILE A 301 9.37 -3.42 7.37
CA ILE A 301 8.30 -2.74 8.12
C ILE A 301 7.24 -2.27 7.12
N ALA A 302 6.03 -2.80 7.23
CA ALA A 302 4.89 -2.40 6.41
C ALA A 302 3.81 -1.72 7.26
N ASN A 303 3.50 -0.47 6.95
CA ASN A 303 2.40 0.30 7.55
C ASN A 303 1.34 0.59 6.49
N ILE A 304 0.19 -0.07 6.59
CA ILE A 304 -0.89 0.04 5.60
C ILE A 304 -2.11 0.53 6.36
N ASN A 305 -2.45 1.81 6.20
CA ASN A 305 -3.45 2.47 7.05
C ASN A 305 -4.44 3.32 6.25
N ASN A 306 -5.72 3.36 6.64
CA ASN A 306 -6.74 4.18 5.98
C ASN A 306 -6.93 3.83 4.50
N ASN A 307 -6.97 2.54 4.16
CA ASN A 307 -7.15 2.07 2.79
C ASN A 307 -8.43 1.25 2.63
N ARG A 308 -8.86 1.12 1.37
CA ARG A 308 -9.90 0.19 0.96
C ARG A 308 -9.31 -0.92 0.09
N PHE A 309 -9.64 -2.15 0.42
CA PHE A 309 -9.39 -3.34 -0.38
C PHE A 309 -10.73 -4.00 -0.68
N SER A 310 -11.22 -3.87 -1.90
CA SER A 310 -12.47 -4.50 -2.33
C SER A 310 -12.30 -5.45 -3.50
N ALA A 311 -13.01 -6.59 -3.44
CA ALA A 311 -13.13 -7.53 -4.54
C ALA A 311 -11.79 -8.02 -5.12
N ASN A 312 -10.73 -8.04 -4.29
CA ASN A 312 -9.44 -8.59 -4.72
C ASN A 312 -9.42 -10.09 -4.47
N ASP A 313 -8.80 -10.83 -5.39
CA ASP A 313 -8.80 -12.29 -5.32
C ASP A 313 -7.43 -12.93 -5.59
N ALA A 314 -7.15 -14.02 -4.87
CA ALA A 314 -5.95 -14.83 -5.06
C ALA A 314 -6.09 -16.23 -4.47
N ASN A 315 -5.16 -17.16 -4.73
CA ASN A 315 -5.18 -18.44 -4.00
C ASN A 315 -4.90 -18.25 -2.49
N ASN A 316 -4.07 -17.29 -2.10
CA ASN A 316 -3.83 -16.97 -0.68
C ASN A 316 -3.79 -15.47 -0.45
N GLY A 317 -4.61 -14.96 0.48
CA GLY A 317 -4.66 -13.53 0.77
C GLY A 317 -5.29 -12.74 -0.37
N GLY A 318 -6.62 -12.73 -0.48
CA GLY A 318 -7.32 -12.08 -1.59
C GLY A 318 -6.98 -10.60 -1.67
N ALA A 319 -6.98 -9.90 -0.53
CA ALA A 319 -6.40 -8.57 -0.46
C ALA A 319 -4.87 -8.64 -0.30
N LEU A 320 -4.38 -9.16 0.82
CA LEU A 320 -2.96 -9.12 1.18
C LEU A 320 -2.42 -10.52 1.50
N SER A 321 -1.25 -10.83 0.95
CA SER A 321 -0.40 -11.92 1.43
C SER A 321 0.94 -11.37 1.89
N VAL A 322 1.25 -11.56 3.18
CA VAL A 322 2.45 -10.97 3.81
C VAL A 322 3.21 -12.05 4.58
N ARG A 323 4.46 -12.28 4.21
CA ARG A 323 5.30 -13.30 4.84
C ARG A 323 6.63 -12.75 5.32
N GLY A 324 6.87 -12.88 6.62
CA GLY A 324 8.19 -12.74 7.22
C GLY A 324 9.05 -13.99 7.02
N THR A 325 10.16 -14.08 7.75
CA THR A 325 11.12 -15.18 7.63
C THR A 325 10.96 -16.14 8.81
N PRO A 326 10.77 -17.46 8.59
CA PRO A 326 10.60 -18.48 9.66
C PRO A 326 11.69 -18.52 10.75
N HIS A 327 12.84 -17.88 10.54
CA HIS A 327 14.02 -17.96 11.41
C HIS A 327 14.35 -16.68 12.18
N ASN A 328 13.47 -15.68 12.15
CA ASN A 328 13.64 -14.47 12.95
C ASN A 328 12.28 -13.81 13.27
N THR A 329 12.31 -12.68 13.96
CA THR A 329 11.09 -11.94 14.33
C THR A 329 11.06 -10.52 13.78
N LEU A 330 11.90 -10.20 12.79
CA LEU A 330 12.23 -8.80 12.48
C LEU A 330 11.19 -8.13 11.58
N SER A 331 10.37 -8.91 10.88
CA SER A 331 9.33 -8.40 10.00
C SER A 331 8.08 -7.97 10.76
N THR A 332 7.54 -6.81 10.40
CA THR A 332 6.36 -6.21 11.07
C THR A 332 5.33 -5.76 10.04
N LEU A 333 4.06 -6.10 10.27
CA LEU A 333 2.90 -5.60 9.54
C LEU A 333 1.95 -4.88 10.51
N ILE A 334 1.66 -3.61 10.22
CA ILE A 334 0.69 -2.80 10.95
C ILE A 334 -0.43 -2.42 9.97
N LEU A 335 -1.65 -2.87 10.28
CA LEU A 335 -2.88 -2.53 9.56
C LEU A 335 -3.78 -1.72 10.48
N ASN A 336 -3.98 -0.44 10.17
CA ASN A 336 -4.83 0.45 10.97
C ASN A 336 -5.93 1.13 10.14
N ARG A 337 -7.19 1.07 10.58
CA ARG A 337 -8.33 1.74 9.92
C ARG A 337 -8.45 1.39 8.44
N ASN A 338 -8.32 0.12 8.07
CA ASN A 338 -8.56 -0.31 6.69
C ASN A 338 -9.94 -0.97 6.56
N SER A 339 -10.48 -0.95 5.34
CA SER A 339 -11.72 -1.63 4.97
C SER A 339 -11.39 -2.77 3.99
N PHE A 340 -11.61 -4.02 4.41
CA PHE A 340 -11.47 -5.23 3.60
C PHE A 340 -12.85 -5.77 3.26
N ILE A 341 -13.27 -5.63 2.01
CA ILE A 341 -14.65 -5.87 1.59
C ILE A 341 -14.67 -6.88 0.44
N ALA A 342 -15.39 -8.00 0.63
CA ALA A 342 -15.63 -8.96 -0.45
C ALA A 342 -14.36 -9.47 -1.16
N ASN A 343 -13.24 -9.57 -0.44
CA ASN A 343 -12.03 -10.18 -0.99
C ASN A 343 -12.13 -11.71 -0.90
N GLU A 344 -11.58 -12.42 -1.88
CA GLU A 344 -11.74 -13.87 -2.00
C GLU A 344 -10.38 -14.58 -2.08
N ALA A 345 -10.24 -15.71 -1.38
CA ALA A 345 -9.09 -16.56 -1.58
C ALA A 345 -9.31 -18.05 -1.26
N GLY A 346 -8.33 -18.90 -1.56
CA GLY A 346 -8.28 -20.25 -1.00
C GLY A 346 -8.10 -20.22 0.52
N ASN A 347 -7.13 -19.44 1.02
CA ASN A 347 -6.90 -19.19 2.45
C ASN A 347 -6.68 -17.70 2.72
N GLY A 348 -7.32 -17.17 3.76
CA GLY A 348 -7.19 -15.76 4.11
C GLY A 348 -7.92 -14.89 3.09
N GLY A 349 -9.25 -14.94 3.06
CA GLY A 349 -10.06 -14.22 2.04
C GLY A 349 -9.64 -12.76 1.90
N ALA A 350 -9.52 -12.04 3.02
CA ALA A 350 -8.81 -10.77 3.04
C ALA A 350 -7.30 -10.95 3.23
N LEU A 351 -6.87 -11.57 4.34
CA LEU A 351 -5.48 -11.57 4.77
C LEU A 351 -4.90 -12.98 4.93
N ARG A 352 -3.77 -13.21 4.28
CA ARG A 352 -2.86 -14.33 4.58
C ARG A 352 -1.56 -13.77 5.15
N THR A 353 -1.21 -14.14 6.39
CA THR A 353 0.04 -13.66 7.01
C THR A 353 0.87 -14.79 7.60
N ALA A 354 2.20 -14.71 7.54
CA ALA A 354 3.09 -15.71 8.09
C ALA A 354 4.34 -15.10 8.75
N ASP A 355 4.76 -15.66 9.88
CA ASP A 355 6.09 -15.47 10.48
C ASP A 355 6.51 -14.00 10.66
N LEU A 356 5.58 -13.16 11.14
CA LEU A 356 5.79 -11.71 11.32
C LEU A 356 5.01 -11.19 12.53
N ARG A 357 5.45 -10.07 13.11
CA ARG A 357 4.67 -9.33 14.12
C ARG A 357 3.48 -8.66 13.44
N LEU A 358 2.27 -9.02 13.87
CA LEU A 358 1.02 -8.55 13.27
C LEU A 358 0.27 -7.63 14.24
N THR A 359 -0.07 -6.44 13.79
CA THR A 359 -0.98 -5.52 14.48
C THR A 359 -2.17 -5.21 13.58
N LEU A 360 -3.38 -5.53 14.04
CA LEU A 360 -4.65 -5.18 13.41
C LEU A 360 -5.39 -4.23 14.36
N ALA A 361 -5.51 -2.96 13.99
CA ALA A 361 -6.22 -1.95 14.77
C ALA A 361 -7.34 -1.31 13.97
N ASP A 362 -8.55 -1.25 14.54
CA ASP A 362 -9.64 -0.41 14.06
C ASP A 362 -10.05 -0.69 12.60
N ASN A 363 -9.85 -1.93 12.12
CA ASN A 363 -10.17 -2.32 10.74
C ASN A 363 -11.58 -2.91 10.62
N LEU A 364 -12.19 -2.73 9.46
CA LEU A 364 -13.42 -3.43 9.06
C LEU A 364 -13.09 -4.55 8.08
N PHE A 365 -13.50 -5.77 8.41
CA PHE A 365 -13.55 -6.92 7.52
C PHE A 365 -15.02 -7.24 7.26
N SER A 366 -15.47 -7.19 6.01
CA SER A 366 -16.87 -7.43 5.66
C SER A 366 -17.01 -8.27 4.40
N GLY A 367 -17.75 -9.37 4.45
CA GLY A 367 -18.08 -10.14 3.24
C GLY A 367 -16.91 -10.88 2.61
N ASN A 368 -15.74 -10.99 3.25
CA ASN A 368 -14.59 -11.68 2.63
C ASN A 368 -14.81 -13.20 2.71
N ALA A 369 -14.33 -13.90 1.68
CA ALA A 369 -14.59 -15.33 1.48
C ALA A 369 -13.27 -16.11 1.39
N ALA A 370 -13.21 -17.26 2.06
CA ALA A 370 -12.14 -18.23 1.86
C ALA A 370 -12.70 -19.58 1.38
N GLU A 371 -12.04 -20.28 0.47
CA GLU A 371 -12.46 -21.63 0.09
C GLU A 371 -12.22 -22.63 1.23
N VAL A 372 -11.12 -22.46 1.96
CA VAL A 372 -10.65 -23.40 2.98
C VAL A 372 -10.66 -22.76 4.36
N ARG A 373 -9.90 -21.70 4.62
CA ARG A 373 -9.69 -21.18 5.98
C ARG A 373 -9.58 -19.67 6.06
N GLY A 374 -10.21 -19.08 7.07
CA GLY A 374 -10.04 -17.69 7.45
C GLY A 374 -10.54 -16.72 6.39
N GLY A 375 -11.86 -16.52 6.28
CA GLY A 375 -12.45 -15.52 5.39
C GLY A 375 -11.87 -14.13 5.62
N ALA A 376 -11.69 -13.71 6.87
CA ALA A 376 -10.96 -12.47 7.17
C ALA A 376 -9.45 -12.71 7.25
N LEU A 377 -9.00 -13.63 8.12
CA LEU A 377 -7.59 -13.81 8.43
C LEU A 377 -7.21 -15.27 8.50
N TYR A 378 -6.17 -15.62 7.74
CA TYR A 378 -5.33 -16.78 7.99
C TYR A 378 -3.95 -16.31 8.46
N HIS A 379 -3.57 -16.64 9.68
CA HIS A 379 -2.24 -16.37 10.22
C HIS A 379 -1.50 -17.68 10.53
N LEU A 380 -0.24 -17.76 10.12
CA LEU A 380 0.64 -18.89 10.39
C LEU A 380 1.90 -18.45 11.13
N LEU A 381 2.19 -19.12 12.24
CA LEU A 381 3.51 -19.15 12.84
C LEU A 381 4.08 -20.55 12.66
N SER A 382 5.15 -20.64 11.88
CA SER A 382 5.82 -21.91 11.59
C SER A 382 6.58 -22.47 12.81
N SER A 383 6.97 -23.74 12.73
CA SER A 383 7.54 -24.50 13.85
C SER A 383 8.99 -24.13 14.19
N GLU A 384 9.21 -22.95 14.79
CA GLU A 384 10.56 -22.46 15.14
C GLU A 384 10.61 -21.70 16.49
N THR A 385 11.81 -21.37 16.94
CA THR A 385 12.15 -20.97 18.34
C THR A 385 11.86 -19.50 18.73
N HIS A 386 10.91 -18.82 18.09
CA HIS A 386 10.74 -17.38 18.30
C HIS A 386 9.33 -16.96 18.75
N GLN A 387 9.28 -16.16 19.82
CA GLN A 387 8.04 -15.50 20.27
C GLN A 387 7.72 -14.32 19.34
N ILE A 388 6.70 -14.52 18.51
CA ILE A 388 6.11 -13.49 17.67
C ILE A 388 4.76 -13.14 18.28
N ASP A 389 4.71 -11.98 18.94
CA ASP A 389 3.48 -11.47 19.52
C ASP A 389 2.61 -10.80 18.45
N GLY A 390 1.30 -10.89 18.66
CA GLY A 390 0.28 -10.27 17.81
C GLY A 390 -0.69 -9.42 18.61
N GLU A 391 -1.33 -8.46 17.94
CA GLU A 391 -2.37 -7.62 18.52
C GLU A 391 -3.53 -7.45 17.54
N MET A 392 -4.74 -7.64 18.04
CA MET A 392 -6.00 -7.35 17.37
C MET A 392 -6.84 -6.48 18.29
N ARG A 393 -7.08 -5.23 17.89
CA ARG A 393 -7.83 -4.28 18.70
C ARG A 393 -8.86 -3.51 17.90
N GLY A 394 -10.07 -3.36 18.43
CA GLY A 394 -11.08 -2.48 17.84
C GLY A 394 -11.51 -2.90 16.44
N ASN A 395 -11.28 -4.15 16.02
CA ASN A 395 -11.64 -4.57 14.67
C ASN A 395 -13.09 -5.04 14.63
N THR A 396 -13.74 -4.87 13.49
CA THR A 396 -15.06 -5.45 13.21
C THR A 396 -14.94 -6.52 12.13
N PHE A 397 -15.46 -7.71 12.42
CA PHE A 397 -15.60 -8.83 11.49
C PHE A 397 -17.07 -9.07 11.22
N HIS A 398 -17.52 -8.76 10.01
CA HIS A 398 -18.91 -8.82 9.61
C HIS A 398 -19.09 -9.79 8.45
N GLN A 399 -19.96 -10.77 8.58
CA GLN A 399 -20.36 -11.67 7.49
C GLN A 399 -19.17 -12.22 6.69
N GLN A 400 -18.21 -12.89 7.33
CA GLN A 400 -17.18 -13.64 6.59
C GLN A 400 -17.78 -14.95 6.05
N HIS A 401 -17.18 -15.53 5.02
CA HIS A 401 -17.70 -16.71 4.33
C HIS A 401 -16.66 -17.82 4.15
N LEU A 402 -17.13 -19.07 4.16
CA LEU A 402 -16.40 -20.23 3.64
C LEU A 402 -17.16 -20.80 2.43
N THR A 403 -16.56 -20.75 1.25
CA THR A 403 -17.24 -21.06 -0.02
C THR A 403 -16.85 -22.42 -0.61
N GLY A 404 -15.67 -22.92 -0.28
CA GLY A 404 -15.12 -24.16 -0.85
C GLY A 404 -15.74 -25.40 -0.23
N SER A 405 -15.58 -26.54 -0.90
CA SER A 405 -16.10 -27.84 -0.44
C SER A 405 -15.02 -28.73 0.21
N ASP A 406 -13.85 -28.17 0.54
CA ASP A 406 -12.77 -28.92 1.18
C ASP A 406 -13.25 -29.43 2.56
N PRO A 407 -13.14 -30.75 2.86
CA PRO A 407 -13.53 -31.30 4.16
C PRO A 407 -12.73 -30.72 5.35
N LEU A 408 -11.58 -30.11 5.11
CA LEU A 408 -10.73 -29.45 6.10
C LEU A 408 -11.03 -27.96 6.25
N ARG A 409 -12.06 -27.44 5.55
CA ARG A 409 -12.48 -26.04 5.67
C ARG A 409 -12.96 -25.77 7.08
N ASN A 410 -12.51 -24.67 7.69
CA ASN A 410 -12.91 -24.29 9.05
C ASN A 410 -12.36 -22.89 9.39
N GLY A 411 -12.78 -22.30 10.52
CA GLY A 411 -12.37 -20.96 10.95
C GLY A 411 -12.87 -19.92 9.97
N ARG A 412 -14.20 -19.76 9.88
CA ARG A 412 -14.82 -18.90 8.86
C ARG A 412 -14.33 -17.47 8.92
N THR A 413 -14.18 -16.91 10.11
CA THR A 413 -13.67 -15.57 10.30
C THR A 413 -12.15 -15.61 10.49
N LEU A 414 -11.66 -16.34 11.49
CA LEU A 414 -10.24 -16.39 11.85
C LEU A 414 -9.70 -17.83 11.82
N TRP A 415 -8.53 -18.00 11.22
CA TRP A 415 -7.71 -19.19 11.35
C TRP A 415 -6.32 -18.80 11.84
N LEU A 416 -6.02 -19.10 13.10
CA LEU A 416 -4.70 -18.91 13.68
C LEU A 416 -4.01 -20.28 13.81
N GLN A 417 -3.00 -20.52 13.00
CA GLN A 417 -2.18 -21.72 13.06
C GLN A 417 -0.83 -21.41 13.69
N ILE A 418 -0.57 -22.04 14.83
CA ILE A 418 0.65 -21.86 15.60
C ILE A 418 1.37 -23.20 15.65
N ASP A 419 2.19 -23.48 14.65
CA ASP A 419 3.01 -24.69 14.62
C ASP A 419 4.30 -24.51 15.45
N SER A 420 4.46 -23.36 16.12
CA SER A 420 5.62 -23.02 16.94
C SER A 420 5.72 -23.86 18.22
N THR A 421 6.95 -24.14 18.67
CA THR A 421 7.21 -24.76 19.98
C THR A 421 7.03 -23.79 21.15
N GLN A 422 6.86 -22.49 20.85
CA GLN A 422 6.67 -21.43 21.82
C GLN A 422 5.19 -21.10 21.98
N SER A 423 4.87 -20.39 23.07
CA SER A 423 3.55 -19.85 23.33
C SER A 423 3.56 -18.33 23.08
N PRO A 424 3.26 -17.87 21.85
CA PRO A 424 3.21 -16.44 21.56
C PRO A 424 2.08 -15.75 22.33
N ARG A 425 2.28 -14.48 22.68
CA ARG A 425 1.25 -13.68 23.33
C ARG A 425 0.42 -12.97 22.28
N TRP A 426 -0.90 -13.12 22.37
CA TRP A 426 -1.83 -12.45 21.48
C TRP A 426 -2.80 -11.59 22.28
N VAL A 427 -2.79 -10.30 21.97
CA VAL A 427 -3.68 -9.33 22.60
C VAL A 427 -4.92 -9.18 21.74
N MET A 428 -6.11 -9.43 22.31
CA MET A 428 -7.40 -9.21 21.67
C MET A 428 -8.26 -8.27 22.51
N LEU A 429 -8.51 -7.06 22.01
CA LEU A 429 -9.21 -6.04 22.79
C LEU A 429 -10.31 -5.38 21.98
N GLY A 430 -11.53 -5.32 22.50
CA GLY A 430 -12.59 -4.53 21.87
C GLY A 430 -12.93 -4.94 20.44
N ASN A 431 -12.76 -6.21 20.06
CA ASN A 431 -13.12 -6.68 18.71
C ASN A 431 -14.60 -7.12 18.67
N LEU A 432 -15.29 -6.78 17.58
CA LEU A 432 -16.67 -7.15 17.31
C LEU A 432 -16.74 -8.24 16.24
N PHE A 433 -17.42 -9.34 16.54
CA PHE A 433 -17.70 -10.44 15.62
C PHE A 433 -19.20 -10.51 15.34
N ALA A 434 -19.59 -10.23 14.10
CA ALA A 434 -20.94 -10.32 13.56
C ALA A 434 -20.98 -11.40 12.45
N PRO A 435 -21.08 -12.69 12.81
CA PRO A 435 -21.02 -13.80 11.86
C PRO A 435 -22.21 -13.82 10.89
N ALA A 436 -22.04 -14.43 9.72
CA ALA A 436 -23.16 -14.75 8.83
C ALA A 436 -24.00 -15.91 9.40
N ILE A 437 -25.30 -15.95 9.08
CA ILE A 437 -26.24 -16.91 9.71
C ILE A 437 -26.11 -18.37 9.23
N ASP A 438 -25.25 -18.63 8.25
CA ASP A 438 -25.23 -19.85 7.44
C ASP A 438 -24.04 -20.78 7.72
N LEU A 439 -23.42 -20.70 8.90
CA LEU A 439 -22.31 -21.60 9.23
C LEU A 439 -22.84 -23.03 9.45
N PRO A 440 -22.29 -24.05 8.75
CA PRO A 440 -22.54 -25.44 9.07
C PRO A 440 -22.16 -25.77 10.52
N PRO A 441 -22.96 -26.56 11.26
CA PRO A 441 -22.72 -26.83 12.69
C PRO A 441 -21.39 -27.55 13.03
N ASP A 442 -20.72 -28.14 12.04
CA ASP A 442 -19.44 -28.83 12.16
C ASP A 442 -18.23 -27.89 12.02
N LEU A 443 -18.47 -26.62 11.69
CA LEU A 443 -17.44 -25.59 11.52
C LEU A 443 -17.49 -24.58 12.68
N GLU A 444 -16.38 -23.87 12.88
CA GLU A 444 -16.21 -22.83 13.89
C GLU A 444 -15.97 -21.47 13.23
N GLU A 445 -16.40 -20.38 13.88
CA GLU A 445 -16.07 -19.02 13.43
C GLU A 445 -14.59 -18.72 13.52
N CYS A 446 -13.98 -19.07 14.65
CA CYS A 446 -12.61 -18.74 14.97
C CYS A 446 -11.90 -20.00 15.43
N VAL A 447 -10.87 -20.41 14.70
CA VAL A 447 -10.08 -21.59 15.03
C VAL A 447 -8.67 -21.19 15.46
N ARG A 448 -8.22 -21.81 16.55
CA ARG A 448 -6.81 -21.87 16.93
C ARG A 448 -6.30 -23.30 16.76
N ALA A 449 -5.39 -23.49 15.81
CA ALA A 449 -4.73 -24.77 15.56
C ALA A 449 -3.27 -24.75 16.04
N GLY A 450 -2.75 -25.90 16.47
CA GLY A 450 -1.36 -26.07 16.87
C GLY A 450 -1.11 -25.90 18.38
N SER A 451 -0.03 -25.22 18.74
CA SER A 451 0.42 -25.05 20.12
C SER A 451 -0.40 -24.01 20.91
N THR A 452 -0.17 -23.97 22.23
CA THR A 452 -0.92 -23.10 23.13
C THR A 452 -0.57 -21.63 22.89
N LEU A 453 -1.54 -20.89 22.34
CA LEU A 453 -1.59 -19.44 22.38
C LEU A 453 -1.85 -18.97 23.82
N VAL A 454 -1.19 -17.90 24.27
CA VAL A 454 -1.58 -17.19 25.50
C VAL A 454 -2.36 -15.95 25.09
N PRO A 455 -3.69 -16.07 24.88
CA PRO A 455 -4.52 -14.91 24.60
C PRO A 455 -4.64 -14.06 25.87
N THR A 456 -4.49 -12.76 25.71
CA THR A 456 -5.02 -11.77 26.65
C THR A 456 -6.19 -11.11 25.94
N SER A 457 -7.40 -11.51 26.32
CA SER A 457 -8.65 -11.10 25.68
C SER A 457 -9.53 -10.35 26.67
N TRP A 458 -9.93 -9.12 26.34
CA TRP A 458 -10.86 -8.30 27.13
C TRP A 458 -11.81 -7.52 26.23
N ASP A 459 -13.05 -7.38 26.68
CA ASP A 459 -14.06 -6.51 26.09
C ASP A 459 -14.37 -6.83 24.61
N ASN A 460 -14.15 -8.08 24.17
CA ASN A 460 -14.57 -8.53 22.83
C ASN A 460 -16.03 -8.96 22.85
N LEU A 461 -16.73 -8.78 21.73
CA LEU A 461 -18.15 -9.12 21.57
C LEU A 461 -18.34 -10.12 20.43
N SER A 462 -18.93 -11.26 20.74
CA SER A 462 -19.23 -12.31 19.75
C SER A 462 -20.44 -13.13 20.21
N PRO A 463 -21.30 -13.61 19.29
CA PRO A 463 -22.29 -14.63 19.63
C PRO A 463 -21.69 -16.05 19.63
N ASP A 464 -20.46 -16.22 19.11
CA ASP A 464 -19.72 -17.48 19.14
C ASP A 464 -18.56 -17.41 20.15
N ALA A 465 -18.60 -18.29 21.14
CA ALA A 465 -17.58 -18.41 22.17
C ALA A 465 -16.21 -18.83 21.62
N ALA A 466 -16.14 -19.46 20.45
CA ALA A 466 -14.88 -19.82 19.79
C ALA A 466 -14.04 -18.57 19.43
N CYS A 467 -14.66 -17.39 19.29
CA CYS A 467 -13.97 -16.13 19.08
C CYS A 467 -13.62 -15.37 20.37
N LEU A 468 -14.05 -15.86 21.54
CA LEU A 468 -13.82 -15.25 22.85
C LEU A 468 -12.77 -16.07 23.61
N TRP A 469 -11.48 -15.78 23.38
CA TRP A 469 -10.37 -16.64 23.82
C TRP A 469 -10.00 -16.55 25.30
N HIS A 470 -10.81 -15.93 26.17
CA HIS A 470 -10.56 -15.88 27.62
C HIS A 470 -11.81 -16.01 28.50
N ASN A 471 -11.68 -16.78 29.60
CA ASN A 471 -12.59 -16.80 30.74
C ASN A 471 -11.74 -16.86 32.04
N PRO A 472 -11.97 -16.02 33.06
CA PRO A 472 -13.04 -15.02 33.20
C PRO A 472 -12.56 -13.61 32.79
N GLY A 473 -12.55 -13.33 31.49
CA GLY A 473 -12.39 -11.97 30.98
C GLY A 473 -13.72 -11.21 30.94
N ASN A 474 -13.66 -9.91 30.62
CA ASN A 474 -14.81 -9.06 30.36
C ASN A 474 -15.38 -9.25 28.93
N ASP A 475 -15.09 -10.37 28.28
CA ASP A 475 -15.62 -10.66 26.95
C ASP A 475 -17.15 -10.89 27.03
N ILE A 476 -17.89 -10.39 26.05
CA ILE A 476 -19.35 -10.42 25.98
C ILE A 476 -19.78 -11.51 24.98
N LEU A 477 -20.41 -12.57 25.50
CA LEU A 477 -21.05 -13.60 24.69
C LEU A 477 -22.51 -13.21 24.40
N ALA A 478 -22.74 -12.45 23.33
CA ALA A 478 -24.05 -11.95 22.91
C ALA A 478 -24.11 -11.65 21.42
N ASP A 479 -25.34 -11.54 20.89
CA ASP A 479 -25.56 -10.98 19.56
C ASP A 479 -25.13 -9.50 19.55
N PRO A 480 -24.25 -9.07 18.63
CA PRO A 480 -23.85 -7.68 18.54
C PRO A 480 -24.96 -6.74 18.03
N MET A 481 -26.13 -7.25 17.63
CA MET A 481 -27.29 -6.44 17.20
C MET A 481 -26.90 -5.40 16.14
N VAL A 482 -26.29 -5.86 15.06
CA VAL A 482 -25.83 -5.00 13.96
C VAL A 482 -26.78 -5.04 12.77
N ALA A 483 -26.80 -3.95 12.00
CA ALA A 483 -27.50 -3.88 10.72
C ALA A 483 -26.55 -3.44 9.61
N THR A 484 -26.88 -3.84 8.38
CA THR A 484 -26.18 -3.37 7.18
C THR A 484 -26.27 -1.86 7.09
N SER A 485 -25.14 -1.23 6.78
CA SER A 485 -25.04 0.21 6.56
C SER A 485 -24.53 0.50 5.15
N ALA A 486 -24.85 1.69 4.65
CA ALA A 486 -24.44 2.17 3.33
C ALA A 486 -23.99 3.63 3.45
N SER A 487 -22.89 3.89 4.17
CA SER A 487 -22.42 5.26 4.46
C SER A 487 -21.97 6.07 3.23
N GLY A 488 -21.93 5.48 2.03
CA GLY A 488 -21.46 6.15 0.80
C GLY A 488 -19.99 6.59 0.81
N HIS A 489 -19.27 6.38 1.91
CA HIS A 489 -17.89 6.84 2.08
C HIS A 489 -16.95 6.07 1.16
N ALA A 490 -16.18 6.76 0.33
CA ALA A 490 -15.37 6.14 -0.73
C ALA A 490 -14.30 5.15 -0.20
N LEU A 491 -13.54 5.54 0.83
CA LEU A 491 -12.49 4.72 1.46
C LEU A 491 -13.00 3.77 2.57
N HIS A 492 -14.01 4.18 3.33
CA HIS A 492 -14.53 3.47 4.48
C HIS A 492 -16.05 3.30 4.41
N PRO A 493 -16.57 2.61 3.37
CA PRO A 493 -18.00 2.36 3.30
C PRO A 493 -18.36 1.44 4.48
N LEU A 494 -19.07 2.01 5.45
CA LEU A 494 -19.49 1.32 6.66
C LEU A 494 -20.51 0.28 6.24
N GLN A 495 -20.08 -0.97 6.13
CA GLN A 495 -20.94 -2.09 5.70
C GLN A 495 -21.93 -2.50 6.79
N VAL A 496 -21.65 -2.11 8.03
CA VAL A 496 -22.33 -2.58 9.23
C VAL A 496 -22.25 -1.51 10.31
N LEU A 497 -23.30 -1.36 11.12
CA LEU A 497 -23.31 -0.53 12.32
C LEU A 497 -24.11 -1.22 13.45
N PRO A 498 -23.74 -1.02 14.73
CA PRO A 498 -24.58 -1.38 15.86
C PRO A 498 -25.95 -0.67 15.80
N GLN A 499 -27.01 -1.38 16.18
CA GLN A 499 -28.34 -0.81 16.36
C GLN A 499 -28.54 -0.32 17.79
N SER A 500 -29.55 0.53 18.01
CA SER A 500 -29.94 0.98 19.36
C SER A 500 -30.17 -0.21 20.30
N GLY A 501 -29.58 -0.15 21.49
CA GLY A 501 -29.61 -1.22 22.50
C GLY A 501 -28.59 -2.34 22.27
N SER A 502 -27.73 -2.22 21.25
CA SER A 502 -26.64 -3.17 21.03
C SER A 502 -25.65 -3.16 22.20
N PRO A 503 -25.16 -4.33 22.65
CA PRO A 503 -24.08 -4.43 23.64
C PRO A 503 -22.72 -3.94 23.11
N ALA A 504 -22.62 -3.60 21.82
CA ALA A 504 -21.43 -2.98 21.26
C ALA A 504 -21.32 -1.49 21.60
N ILE A 505 -22.46 -0.82 21.81
CA ILE A 505 -22.50 0.62 22.08
C ILE A 505 -22.00 0.86 23.51
N ASP A 506 -20.99 1.71 23.66
CA ASP A 506 -20.34 2.00 24.95
C ASP A 506 -19.82 0.75 25.69
N GLY A 507 -19.65 -0.36 24.98
CA GLY A 507 -19.31 -1.67 25.55
C GLY A 507 -17.84 -1.83 25.92
N TRP A 508 -16.96 -0.91 25.48
CA TRP A 508 -15.53 -0.96 25.74
C TRP A 508 -15.09 0.17 26.69
N PRO A 509 -14.83 -0.15 27.97
CA PRO A 509 -14.59 0.87 28.99
C PRO A 509 -13.42 1.80 28.67
N THR A 510 -13.59 3.10 28.93
CA THR A 510 -12.63 4.18 28.61
C THR A 510 -11.22 3.94 29.15
N GLY A 511 -11.08 3.31 30.32
CA GLY A 511 -9.78 2.96 30.89
C GLY A 511 -9.03 1.84 30.15
N ALA A 512 -9.76 1.01 29.40
CA ALA A 512 -9.24 -0.08 28.57
C ALA A 512 -9.20 0.28 27.07
N CYS A 513 -9.97 1.29 26.65
CA CYS A 513 -9.98 1.80 25.29
C CYS A 513 -8.67 2.51 24.95
N THR A 514 -7.78 1.80 24.25
CA THR A 514 -6.51 2.36 23.76
C THR A 514 -6.60 2.85 22.31
N SER A 515 -7.79 2.82 21.71
CA SER A 515 -8.07 3.44 20.41
C SER A 515 -8.56 4.87 20.63
N HIS A 516 -8.07 5.81 19.83
CA HIS A 516 -8.45 7.23 19.93
C HIS A 516 -9.27 7.72 18.74
N MET A 517 -9.41 6.88 17.71
CA MET A 517 -10.13 7.19 16.48
C MET A 517 -10.83 5.96 15.95
N ASP A 518 -12.05 6.12 15.46
CA ASP A 518 -12.76 5.07 14.71
C ASP A 518 -12.26 4.94 13.25
N LEU A 519 -12.87 4.02 12.50
CA LEU A 519 -12.59 3.78 11.09
C LEU A 519 -12.77 5.01 10.21
N LEU A 520 -13.70 5.90 10.54
CA LEU A 520 -13.92 7.17 9.83
C LEU A 520 -12.99 8.29 10.29
N GLY A 521 -12.25 8.08 11.37
CA GLY A 521 -11.38 9.08 11.99
C GLY A 521 -12.09 9.98 13.02
N ASN A 522 -13.30 9.62 13.44
CA ASN A 522 -14.00 10.28 14.54
C ASN A 522 -13.31 9.98 15.88
N PRO A 523 -13.31 10.93 16.83
CA PRO A 523 -12.69 10.71 18.14
C PRO A 523 -13.45 9.68 18.98
N ARG A 524 -12.73 9.00 19.87
CA ARG A 524 -13.27 8.11 20.91
C ARG A 524 -12.74 8.51 22.31
N PRO A 525 -13.46 8.27 23.42
CA PRO A 525 -14.84 7.76 23.51
C PRO A 525 -15.93 8.82 23.24
N LEU A 526 -17.12 8.39 22.85
CA LEU A 526 -18.35 9.18 22.77
C LEU A 526 -19.47 8.45 23.52
N ASP A 527 -20.29 9.19 24.27
CA ASP A 527 -21.51 8.66 24.89
C ASP A 527 -22.55 8.38 23.78
N GLY A 528 -22.60 7.11 23.36
CA GLY A 528 -23.40 6.60 22.26
C GLY A 528 -24.81 6.16 22.70
N ASP A 529 -24.95 5.67 23.93
CA ASP A 529 -26.23 5.24 24.49
C ASP A 529 -27.00 6.35 25.23
N GLY A 530 -26.34 7.48 25.53
CA GLY A 530 -26.94 8.68 26.10
C GLY A 530 -27.11 8.62 27.62
N ASP A 531 -26.42 7.74 28.33
CA ASP A 531 -26.51 7.60 29.79
C ASP A 531 -25.70 8.63 30.59
N GLY A 532 -24.84 9.39 29.90
CA GLY A 532 -23.97 10.43 30.47
C GLY A 532 -22.53 9.98 30.73
N GLU A 533 -22.16 8.73 30.49
CA GLU A 533 -20.80 8.19 30.59
C GLU A 533 -20.26 7.77 29.21
N ALA A 534 -19.26 8.49 28.72
CA ALA A 534 -18.64 8.16 27.43
C ALA A 534 -17.68 6.96 27.57
N HIS A 535 -17.98 5.86 26.88
CA HIS A 535 -17.10 4.71 26.64
C HIS A 535 -16.83 4.56 25.15
N CYS A 536 -15.97 3.61 24.79
CA CYS A 536 -15.75 3.31 23.37
C CYS A 536 -16.75 2.25 22.93
N ASP A 537 -17.15 2.31 21.67
CA ASP A 537 -17.86 1.20 21.05
C ASP A 537 -16.90 0.03 20.80
N ILE A 538 -17.41 -1.20 20.95
CA ILE A 538 -16.69 -2.42 20.59
C ILE A 538 -16.66 -2.53 19.06
N GLY A 539 -15.46 -2.67 18.50
CA GLY A 539 -15.23 -2.75 17.06
C GLY A 539 -14.73 -1.44 16.44
N ALA A 540 -14.86 -1.33 15.11
CA ALA A 540 -14.18 -0.32 14.31
C ALA A 540 -14.90 1.03 14.25
N PHE A 541 -16.05 1.18 14.91
CA PHE A 541 -16.90 2.37 14.83
C PHE A 541 -16.96 3.10 16.16
N GLU A 542 -17.48 4.32 16.14
CA GLU A 542 -17.87 5.05 17.33
C GLU A 542 -19.16 5.85 17.04
N LEU A 543 -20.25 5.49 17.68
CA LEU A 543 -21.54 6.15 17.57
C LEU A 543 -21.62 7.33 18.53
N SER A 544 -22.43 8.32 18.16
CA SER A 544 -22.82 9.40 19.08
C SER A 544 -24.28 9.20 19.49
N ALA A 545 -24.70 9.72 20.64
CA ALA A 545 -26.10 9.71 21.07
C ALA A 545 -27.10 10.25 20.02
N ALA A 546 -26.68 11.11 19.08
CA ALA A 546 -27.52 11.56 17.98
C ALA A 546 -27.60 10.55 16.82
N GLY A 547 -26.58 9.70 16.66
CA GLY A 547 -26.50 8.64 15.65
C GLY A 547 -27.24 7.35 16.02
N THR A 548 -27.66 7.19 17.26
CA THR A 548 -28.51 6.08 17.72
C THR A 548 -30.01 6.36 17.58
N ASP A 549 -30.41 7.58 17.19
CA ASP A 549 -31.78 7.95 16.89
C ASP A 549 -32.16 7.57 15.44
N LEU A 550 -33.00 6.53 15.32
CA LEU A 550 -33.38 5.87 14.05
C LEU A 550 -34.14 6.78 13.06
N ILE A 551 -34.37 8.06 13.38
CA ILE A 551 -34.97 9.04 12.46
C ILE A 551 -33.96 9.56 11.40
N PHE A 552 -32.64 9.45 11.63
CA PHE A 552 -31.62 10.07 10.74
C PHE A 552 -30.60 9.09 10.14
N ALA A 553 -30.82 7.77 10.26
CA ALA A 553 -29.90 6.73 9.79
C ALA A 553 -29.83 6.58 8.24
N ASP A 554 -30.64 7.33 7.48
CA ASP A 554 -30.68 7.29 6.01
C ASP A 554 -29.78 8.33 5.32
N GLY A 555 -29.00 9.11 6.09
CA GLY A 555 -27.96 9.97 5.53
C GLY A 555 -28.48 11.13 4.68
N PHE A 556 -29.73 11.57 4.88
CA PHE A 556 -30.21 12.85 4.35
C PHE A 556 -29.82 14.01 5.29
N GLU A 557 -28.56 14.43 5.20
CA GLU A 557 -28.18 15.84 5.35
C GLU A 557 -27.67 16.42 4.03
#